data_AF-A0A9D1EHX0-F1
#
_entry.id   AF-A0A9D1EHX0-F1
#
_cell.length_a   1.000
_cell.length_b   1.000
_cell.length_c   1.000
_cell.angle_alpha   90.00
_cell.angle_beta   90.00
_cell.angle_gamma   90.00
#
_symmetry.space_group_name_H-M   'P 1'
#
loop_
_entity.id
_entity.type
_entity.pdbx_description
1 polymer ?
#
loop_
_entity_poly.entity_id
_entity_poly.type
_entity_poly.pdbx_seq_one_letter_code
_entity_poly.pdbx_strand_id
1 'polypeptide(L)'
;MKKFEKSSKLDNVLYDVRGPVVDEAGRMEEEGKSILKLNIGNPAPFGFHAPEEVILDMRRSIRDCQGYSDSKGLFSARKAIMQYAQLKKIPGVDVGDIYTGNGVSELINLCMQALLNSGDEILIPAPDYPLWTATATLSGGKVVHYICDEQSDWYPDIEDIKKKVTDRTKAIVIINPNNPTGALYPVEILEQIVEIAREHELIIFSDEIYDRLVMDGLKHTSIASLAPDVFCVTFSGLSKSHMVAGFRVGWMILSGAKDKAKSYIEGLNMLSNMRLCSNVPAQAIVQTALGGYQSVEEYLVPGGRIYDQRECVYEAIQNIPGLSAVKPKAAFYIFPKIDVKKFNIYNDEQFALDLLREKRILLVQGTGFNWIEPDHFRIVYLPRRADLIKAMDKLGDFLAHYRQA
;
A
#
# COMPACT_ATOMS: atom_id res chain seq x y z
N MET A 1 16.39 -40.10 -0.06
CA MET A 1 17.03 -38.77 -0.15
C MET A 1 16.16 -37.78 0.62
N LYS A 2 16.70 -37.05 1.60
CA LYS A 2 15.92 -36.08 2.37
C LYS A 2 15.65 -34.85 1.50
N LYS A 3 14.38 -34.45 1.35
CA LYS A 3 13.99 -33.19 0.70
C LYS A 3 13.85 -32.10 1.76
N PHE A 4 14.28 -30.88 1.44
CA PHE A 4 14.13 -29.71 2.29
C PHE A 4 13.00 -28.86 1.73
N GLU A 5 11.84 -28.93 2.37
CA GLU A 5 10.65 -28.16 1.98
C GLU A 5 10.65 -26.79 2.67
N LYS A 6 9.89 -25.83 2.12
CA LYS A 6 9.65 -24.54 2.78
C LYS A 6 8.94 -24.76 4.13
N SER A 7 9.10 -23.82 5.07
CA SER A 7 8.40 -23.90 6.37
C SER A 7 6.88 -23.75 6.19
N SER A 8 6.09 -24.51 6.95
CA SER A 8 4.63 -24.53 6.84
C SER A 8 3.92 -23.18 7.08
N LYS A 9 4.56 -22.24 7.80
CA LYS A 9 4.08 -20.85 7.92
C LYS A 9 3.99 -20.09 6.59
N LEU A 10 4.61 -20.60 5.52
CA LEU A 10 4.56 -20.03 4.18
C LEU A 10 3.50 -20.69 3.29
N ASP A 11 2.72 -21.65 3.79
CA ASP A 11 1.75 -22.37 2.97
C ASP A 11 0.57 -21.48 2.56
N ASN A 12 0.19 -20.54 3.42
CA ASN A 12 -0.91 -19.59 3.20
C ASN A 12 -0.44 -18.16 2.92
N VAL A 13 0.86 -17.96 2.61
CA VAL A 13 1.42 -16.64 2.32
C VAL A 13 1.36 -16.41 0.82
N LEU A 14 0.49 -15.49 0.39
CA LEU A 14 0.30 -15.10 -1.00
C LEU A 14 0.73 -13.63 -1.20
N TYR A 15 1.52 -13.36 -2.23
CA TYR A 15 1.97 -12.02 -2.59
C TYR A 15 2.03 -11.87 -4.12
N ASP A 16 0.84 -11.89 -4.74
CA ASP A 16 0.71 -12.12 -6.19
C ASP A 16 0.95 -10.88 -7.06
N VAL A 17 1.26 -9.73 -6.45
CA VAL A 17 1.87 -8.59 -7.16
C VAL A 17 3.17 -9.01 -7.87
N ARG A 18 3.81 -10.09 -7.40
CA ARG A 18 4.97 -10.76 -8.03
C ARG A 18 4.78 -12.28 -8.13
N GLY A 19 3.57 -12.72 -8.46
CA GLY A 19 3.21 -14.13 -8.60
C GLY A 19 3.48 -14.72 -10.00
N PRO A 20 2.81 -15.83 -10.35
CA PRO A 20 3.06 -16.61 -11.58
C PRO A 20 2.97 -15.81 -12.88
N VAL A 21 2.09 -14.81 -12.95
CA VAL A 21 1.95 -13.92 -14.12
C VAL A 21 3.22 -13.10 -14.35
N VAL A 22 3.92 -12.72 -13.27
CA VAL A 22 5.20 -12.01 -13.36
C VAL A 22 6.33 -12.94 -13.80
N ASP A 23 6.31 -14.21 -13.38
CA ASP A 23 7.27 -15.21 -13.83
C ASP A 23 7.14 -15.46 -15.34
N GLU A 24 5.92 -15.57 -15.85
CA GLU A 24 5.67 -15.68 -17.30
C GLU A 24 6.11 -14.42 -18.05
N ALA A 25 5.88 -13.23 -17.50
CA ALA A 25 6.37 -11.99 -18.09
C ALA A 25 7.91 -11.97 -18.14
N GLY A 26 8.58 -12.45 -17.08
CA GLY A 26 10.05 -12.58 -17.04
C GLY A 26 10.57 -13.53 -18.12
N ARG A 27 9.93 -14.70 -18.28
CA ARG A 27 10.25 -15.65 -19.35
C ARG A 27 10.07 -15.03 -20.74
N MET A 28 8.99 -14.27 -20.96
CA MET A 28 8.75 -13.57 -22.23
C MET A 28 9.79 -12.46 -22.49
N GLU A 29 10.25 -11.76 -21.46
CA GLU A 29 11.32 -10.76 -21.56
C GLU A 29 12.67 -11.42 -21.93
N GLU A 30 12.98 -12.59 -21.38
CA GLU A 30 14.16 -13.38 -21.75
C GLU A 30 14.12 -13.84 -23.22
N GLU A 31 12.93 -14.05 -23.78
CA GLU A 31 12.71 -14.28 -25.22
C GLU A 31 12.83 -13.01 -26.09
N GLY A 32 13.15 -11.87 -25.48
CA GLY A 32 13.30 -10.58 -26.17
C GLY A 32 12.00 -9.82 -26.39
N LYS A 33 10.88 -10.22 -25.77
CA LYS A 33 9.61 -9.50 -25.87
C LYS A 33 9.61 -8.30 -24.92
N SER A 34 9.21 -7.14 -25.43
CA SER A 34 8.94 -5.98 -24.58
C SER A 34 7.54 -6.12 -23.95
N ILE A 35 7.48 -6.06 -22.61
CA ILE A 35 6.26 -6.14 -21.81
C ILE A 35 5.95 -4.78 -21.19
N LEU A 36 4.72 -4.29 -21.35
CA LEU A 36 4.25 -3.11 -20.65
C LEU A 36 3.79 -3.50 -19.24
N LYS A 37 4.56 -3.10 -18.23
CA LYS A 37 4.33 -3.44 -16.83
C LYS A 37 3.39 -2.43 -16.17
N LEU A 38 2.13 -2.80 -15.98
CA LEU A 38 1.14 -2.01 -15.23
C LEU A 38 0.83 -2.66 -13.86
N ASN A 39 1.66 -3.61 -13.43
CA ASN A 39 1.45 -4.38 -12.22
C ASN A 39 2.10 -3.79 -10.97
N ILE A 40 3.18 -3.01 -11.07
CA ILE A 40 3.91 -2.51 -9.88
C ILE A 40 3.88 -0.99 -9.83
N GLY A 41 3.48 -0.46 -8.67
CA GLY A 41 3.57 0.96 -8.33
C GLY A 41 5.00 1.44 -8.05
N ASN A 42 5.88 1.32 -9.04
CA ASN A 42 7.27 1.76 -9.00
C ASN A 42 7.44 3.00 -9.90
N PRO A 43 7.61 4.21 -9.35
CA PRO A 43 7.68 5.43 -10.15
C PRO A 43 8.89 5.53 -11.10
N ALA A 44 10.07 5.07 -10.67
CA ALA A 44 11.32 5.32 -11.38
C ALA A 44 11.39 4.76 -12.82
N PRO A 45 10.95 3.51 -13.11
CA PRO A 45 10.88 2.99 -14.47
C PRO A 45 10.04 3.83 -15.45
N PHE A 46 9.12 4.66 -14.94
CA PHE A 46 8.27 5.52 -15.76
C PHE A 46 8.80 6.96 -15.84
N GLY A 47 10.03 7.23 -15.38
CA GLY A 47 10.64 8.56 -15.46
C GLY A 47 10.06 9.56 -14.45
N PHE A 48 9.63 9.07 -13.28
CA PHE A 48 9.50 9.91 -12.09
C PHE A 48 10.83 9.85 -11.34
N HIS A 49 11.33 11.01 -10.94
CA HIS A 49 12.63 11.13 -10.29
C HIS A 49 12.46 11.67 -8.87
N ALA A 50 13.45 11.35 -8.02
CA ALA A 50 13.55 11.98 -6.72
C ALA A 50 13.63 13.51 -6.87
N PRO A 51 13.07 14.29 -5.94
CA PRO A 51 13.33 15.73 -5.87
C PRO A 51 14.84 16.00 -5.78
N GLU A 52 15.33 17.02 -6.50
CA GLU A 52 16.76 17.31 -6.58
C GLU A 52 17.39 17.54 -5.20
N GLU A 53 16.70 18.30 -4.34
CA GLU A 53 17.17 18.58 -2.97
C GLU A 53 17.38 17.31 -2.14
N VAL A 54 16.54 16.28 -2.33
CA VAL A 54 16.71 14.97 -1.68
C VAL A 54 18.00 14.30 -2.14
N ILE A 55 18.34 14.38 -3.43
CA ILE A 55 19.59 13.82 -3.96
C ILE A 55 20.80 14.60 -3.45
N LEU A 56 20.74 15.94 -3.46
CA LEU A 56 21.83 16.79 -3.00
C LEU A 56 22.15 16.56 -1.51
N ASP A 57 21.13 16.48 -0.67
CA ASP A 57 21.33 16.26 0.77
C ASP A 57 21.80 14.83 1.08
N MET A 58 21.33 13.82 0.35
CA MET A 58 21.89 12.46 0.46
C MET A 58 23.38 12.45 0.13
N ARG A 59 23.79 13.14 -0.94
CA ARG A 59 25.21 13.22 -1.35
C ARG A 59 26.06 13.93 -0.30
N ARG A 60 25.52 14.97 0.35
CA ARG A 60 26.20 15.71 1.42
C ARG A 60 26.36 14.86 2.68
N SER A 61 25.32 14.12 3.08
CA SER A 61 25.31 13.35 4.34
C SER A 61 26.02 12.00 4.25
N ILE A 62 26.32 11.49 3.06
CA ILE A 62 26.77 10.10 2.86
C ILE A 62 28.02 9.73 3.67
N ARG A 63 28.93 10.69 3.85
CA ARG A 63 30.20 10.51 4.60
C ARG A 63 30.02 10.50 6.12
N ASP A 64 28.85 10.90 6.60
CA ASP A 64 28.50 10.90 8.02
C ASP A 64 27.48 9.78 8.34
N CYS A 65 27.03 9.04 7.33
CA CYS A 65 25.98 8.01 7.42
C CYS A 65 26.50 6.57 7.20
N GLN A 66 27.81 6.33 7.30
CA GLN A 66 28.45 5.03 7.10
C GLN A 66 28.39 4.10 8.33
N GLY A 67 28.17 4.67 9.52
CA GLY A 67 28.02 3.92 10.76
C GLY A 67 26.57 3.52 11.04
N TYR A 68 26.36 2.66 12.04
CA TYR A 68 25.02 2.37 12.54
C TYR A 68 24.42 3.60 13.26
N SER A 69 23.12 3.81 13.10
CA SER A 69 22.36 4.76 13.92
C SER A 69 21.72 4.06 15.12
N ASP A 70 21.02 4.84 15.95
CA ASP A 70 20.02 4.29 16.88
C ASP A 70 19.03 3.37 16.12
N SER A 71 18.56 2.32 16.78
CA SER A 71 17.71 1.29 16.17
C SER A 71 16.34 1.80 15.75
N LYS A 72 15.83 2.86 16.39
CA LYS A 72 14.63 3.60 15.97
C LYS A 72 14.92 4.61 14.86
N GLY A 73 16.20 4.93 14.65
CA GLY A 73 16.67 5.81 13.60
C GLY A 73 17.28 7.12 14.09
N LEU A 74 17.82 7.89 13.14
CA LEU A 74 18.42 9.19 13.37
C LEU A 74 17.46 10.13 14.09
N PHE A 75 17.96 10.85 15.09
CA PHE A 75 17.16 11.82 15.85
C PHE A 75 16.57 12.90 14.94
N SER A 76 17.34 13.43 13.99
CA SER A 76 16.88 14.44 13.02
C SER A 76 15.71 13.94 12.18
N ALA A 77 15.80 12.71 11.65
CA ALA A 77 14.72 12.07 10.91
C ALA A 77 13.46 11.90 11.76
N ARG A 78 13.60 11.34 12.97
CA ARG A 78 12.48 11.16 13.90
C ARG A 78 11.87 12.48 14.34
N LYS A 79 12.67 13.53 14.52
CA LYS A 79 12.17 14.87 14.86
C LYS A 79 11.36 15.48 13.71
N ALA A 80 11.79 15.32 12.47
CA ALA A 80 11.04 15.75 11.30
C ALA A 80 9.71 14.98 11.16
N ILE A 81 9.71 13.67 11.40
CA ILE A 81 8.49 12.84 11.40
C ILE A 81 7.55 13.26 12.53
N MET A 82 8.07 13.59 13.72
CA MET A 82 7.28 14.10 14.85
C MET A 82 6.58 15.42 14.49
N GLN A 83 7.30 16.34 13.83
CA GLN A 83 6.72 17.59 13.33
C GLN A 83 5.67 17.33 12.24
N TYR A 84 5.90 16.34 11.38
CA TYR A 84 4.92 15.91 10.40
C TYR A 84 3.64 15.37 11.06
N ALA A 85 3.76 14.55 12.11
CA ALA A 85 2.62 14.08 12.91
C ALA A 85 1.81 15.25 13.49
N GLN A 86 2.48 16.32 13.95
CA GLN A 86 1.80 17.54 14.43
C GLN A 86 1.00 18.23 13.32
N LEU A 87 1.54 18.32 12.10
CA LEU A 87 0.79 18.84 10.93
C LEU A 87 -0.43 17.96 10.60
N LYS A 88 -0.31 16.65 10.80
CA LYS A 88 -1.40 15.67 10.65
C LYS A 88 -2.34 15.63 11.86
N LYS A 89 -2.11 16.50 12.87
CA LYS A 89 -2.89 16.62 14.11
C LYS A 89 -2.94 15.33 14.94
N ILE A 90 -1.91 14.49 14.86
CA ILE A 90 -1.79 13.30 15.70
C ILE A 90 -1.30 13.74 17.10
N PRO A 91 -2.12 13.58 18.16
CA PRO A 91 -1.79 14.14 19.47
C PRO A 91 -0.77 13.29 20.23
N GLY A 92 0.04 13.94 21.08
CA GLY A 92 0.89 13.26 22.08
C GLY A 92 2.03 12.41 21.50
N VAL A 93 2.49 12.73 20.29
CA VAL A 93 3.63 12.06 19.64
C VAL A 93 4.94 12.73 20.04
N ASP A 94 5.84 11.94 20.62
CA ASP A 94 7.22 12.30 20.93
C ASP A 94 8.20 11.56 20.00
N VAL A 95 9.46 12.02 19.96
CA VAL A 95 10.53 11.37 19.18
C VAL A 95 10.81 9.91 19.58
N GLY A 96 10.42 9.51 20.79
CA GLY A 96 10.53 8.14 21.29
C GLY A 96 9.50 7.18 20.68
N ASP A 97 8.43 7.72 20.11
CA ASP A 97 7.29 6.97 19.55
C ASP A 97 7.47 6.63 18.06
N ILE A 98 8.59 7.02 17.46
CA ILE A 98 8.84 6.94 16.02
C ILE A 98 9.94 5.94 15.75
N TYR A 99 9.70 5.06 14.79
CA TYR A 99 10.68 4.08 14.30
C TYR A 99 10.84 4.25 12.80
N THR A 100 12.08 4.31 12.31
CA THR A 100 12.40 4.28 10.88
C THR A 100 12.71 2.86 10.42
N GLY A 101 12.33 2.54 9.19
CA GLY A 101 12.51 1.22 8.58
C GLY A 101 13.01 1.30 7.14
N ASN A 102 13.45 0.15 6.64
CA ASN A 102 13.84 -0.14 5.26
C ASN A 102 12.60 -0.17 4.34
N GLY A 103 11.88 0.96 4.34
CA GLY A 103 10.51 1.11 3.86
C GLY A 103 9.47 0.62 4.84
N VAL A 104 8.22 1.02 4.62
CA VAL A 104 7.04 0.59 5.42
C VAL A 104 6.91 -0.94 5.45
N SER A 105 7.32 -1.62 4.38
CA SER A 105 7.23 -3.08 4.27
C SER A 105 7.92 -3.84 5.42
N GLU A 106 9.07 -3.34 5.89
CA GLU A 106 9.75 -3.95 7.03
C GLU A 106 9.00 -3.70 8.33
N LEU A 107 8.45 -2.50 8.50
CA LEU A 107 7.76 -2.09 9.73
C LEU A 107 6.42 -2.80 9.90
N ILE A 108 5.70 -3.07 8.80
CA ILE A 108 4.50 -3.91 8.81
C ILE A 108 4.85 -5.29 9.36
N ASN A 109 5.87 -5.94 8.77
CA ASN A 109 6.30 -7.26 9.22
C ASN A 109 6.75 -7.25 10.71
N LEU A 110 7.47 -6.21 11.13
CA LEU A 110 7.91 -6.04 12.52
C LEU A 110 6.71 -5.93 13.48
N CYS A 111 5.69 -5.15 13.12
CA CYS A 111 4.45 -5.01 13.90
C CYS A 111 3.69 -6.33 14.02
N MET A 112 3.54 -7.06 12.90
CA MET A 112 2.85 -8.34 12.90
C MET A 112 3.57 -9.38 13.76
N GLN A 113 4.90 -9.46 13.65
CA GLN A 113 5.72 -10.38 14.44
C GLN A 113 5.72 -10.07 15.94
N ALA A 114 5.64 -8.78 16.31
CA ALA A 114 5.58 -8.38 17.72
C ALA A 114 4.19 -8.56 18.35
N LEU A 115 3.12 -8.61 17.54
CA LEU A 115 1.74 -8.64 18.04
C LEU A 115 1.13 -10.05 18.06
N LEU A 116 1.26 -10.79 16.97
CA LEU A 116 0.38 -11.94 16.69
C LEU A 116 0.93 -13.24 17.26
N ASN A 117 0.07 -13.98 17.96
CA ASN A 117 0.26 -15.40 18.26
C ASN A 117 -0.59 -16.27 17.34
N SER A 118 -0.33 -17.59 17.38
CA SER A 118 -1.15 -18.57 16.66
C SER A 118 -2.61 -18.50 17.11
N GLY A 119 -3.51 -18.22 16.17
CA GLY A 119 -4.96 -18.15 16.40
C GLY A 119 -5.49 -16.75 16.70
N ASP A 120 -4.62 -15.75 16.91
CA ASP A 120 -5.03 -14.35 16.98
C ASP A 120 -5.62 -13.91 15.63
N GLU A 121 -6.66 -13.09 15.66
CA GLU A 121 -7.33 -12.58 14.46
C GLU A 121 -6.95 -11.12 14.20
N ILE A 122 -6.82 -10.75 12.93
CA ILE A 122 -6.60 -9.36 12.49
C ILE A 122 -7.53 -9.03 11.33
N LEU A 123 -8.20 -7.89 11.43
CA LEU A 123 -9.08 -7.37 10.39
C LEU A 123 -8.27 -6.63 9.32
N ILE A 124 -8.42 -7.02 8.05
CA ILE A 124 -7.71 -6.43 6.90
C ILE A 124 -8.74 -6.14 5.79
N PRO A 125 -8.66 -5.01 5.06
CA PRO A 125 -9.63 -4.73 4.00
C PRO A 125 -9.58 -5.78 2.89
N ALA A 126 -10.67 -5.96 2.18
CA ALA A 126 -10.73 -6.64 0.88
C ALA A 126 -11.41 -5.70 -0.13
N PRO A 127 -10.71 -5.30 -1.22
CA PRO A 127 -9.36 -5.72 -1.58
C PRO A 127 -8.27 -5.10 -0.69
N ASP A 128 -7.15 -5.82 -0.51
CA ASP A 128 -6.06 -5.48 0.40
C ASP A 128 -4.80 -4.99 -0.33
N TYR A 129 -3.79 -4.56 0.43
CA TYR A 129 -2.41 -4.60 -0.04
C TYR A 129 -1.76 -5.90 0.44
N PRO A 130 -1.40 -6.86 -0.44
CA PRO A 130 -1.14 -8.25 -0.07
C PRO A 130 -0.06 -8.48 0.99
N LEU A 131 0.83 -7.50 1.19
CA LEU A 131 1.85 -7.58 2.22
C LEU A 131 1.23 -7.67 3.64
N TRP A 132 0.11 -6.99 3.88
CA TRP A 132 -0.56 -7.03 5.18
C TRP A 132 -1.03 -8.46 5.50
N THR A 133 -1.74 -9.08 4.57
CA THR A 133 -2.18 -10.48 4.70
C THR A 133 -1.00 -11.43 4.83
N ALA A 134 -0.02 -11.33 3.92
CA ALA A 134 1.18 -12.17 3.91
C ALA A 134 1.94 -12.14 5.24
N THR A 135 2.16 -10.94 5.81
CA THR A 135 2.95 -10.79 7.05
C THR A 135 2.18 -11.16 8.30
N ALA A 136 0.87 -10.90 8.34
CA ALA A 136 0.00 -11.36 9.42
C ALA A 136 -0.04 -12.90 9.47
N THR A 137 -0.25 -13.55 8.32
CA THR A 137 -0.21 -15.01 8.21
C THR A 137 1.15 -15.59 8.56
N LEU A 138 2.24 -14.97 8.06
CA LEU A 138 3.61 -15.40 8.38
C LEU A 138 3.91 -15.32 9.88
N SER A 139 3.28 -14.38 10.59
CA SER A 139 3.41 -14.19 12.04
C SER A 139 2.48 -15.11 12.84
N GLY A 140 1.72 -15.99 12.19
CA GLY A 140 0.82 -16.95 12.84
C GLY A 140 -0.60 -16.44 13.06
N GLY A 141 -0.91 -15.21 12.66
CA GLY A 141 -2.25 -14.65 12.76
C GLY A 141 -3.20 -15.21 11.70
N LYS A 142 -4.49 -15.26 12.04
CA LYS A 142 -5.59 -15.53 11.12
C LYS A 142 -6.12 -14.20 10.59
N VAL A 143 -5.97 -13.99 9.29
CA VAL A 143 -6.50 -12.80 8.62
C VAL A 143 -8.00 -12.96 8.42
N VAL A 144 -8.76 -11.94 8.82
CA VAL A 144 -10.21 -11.85 8.61
C VAL A 144 -10.47 -10.64 7.72
N HIS A 145 -10.83 -10.89 6.46
CA HIS A 145 -11.06 -9.83 5.51
C HIS A 145 -12.41 -9.16 5.71
N TYR A 146 -12.43 -7.84 5.93
CA TYR A 146 -13.67 -7.04 5.87
C TYR A 146 -13.84 -6.43 4.47
N ILE A 147 -15.07 -6.35 3.99
CA ILE A 147 -15.36 -5.89 2.62
C ILE A 147 -15.28 -4.36 2.55
N CYS A 148 -14.64 -3.85 1.48
CA CYS A 148 -14.82 -2.49 1.02
C CYS A 148 -15.89 -2.48 -0.09
N ASP A 149 -16.91 -1.63 0.03
CA ASP A 149 -18.05 -1.61 -0.87
C ASP A 149 -17.80 -0.73 -2.10
N GLU A 150 -17.67 -1.35 -3.27
CA GLU A 150 -17.51 -0.67 -4.57
C GLU A 150 -18.63 0.35 -4.84
N GLN A 151 -19.87 0.06 -4.44
CA GLN A 151 -21.02 0.95 -4.67
C GLN A 151 -20.96 2.22 -3.81
N SER A 152 -20.19 2.16 -2.72
CA SER A 152 -19.93 3.25 -1.79
C SER A 152 -18.50 3.76 -1.94
N ASP A 153 -18.03 3.98 -3.17
CA ASP A 153 -16.68 4.51 -3.47
C ASP A 153 -15.52 3.70 -2.84
N TRP A 154 -15.70 2.39 -2.67
CA TRP A 154 -14.76 1.48 -2.00
C TRP A 154 -14.48 1.80 -0.52
N TYR A 155 -15.44 2.42 0.17
CA TYR A 155 -15.33 2.60 1.62
C TYR A 155 -15.48 1.27 2.36
N PRO A 156 -14.79 1.08 3.50
CA PRO A 156 -15.02 -0.07 4.37
C PRO A 156 -16.49 -0.22 4.78
N ASP A 157 -17.06 -1.41 4.63
CA ASP A 157 -18.40 -1.74 5.12
C ASP A 157 -18.35 -1.92 6.65
N ILE A 158 -18.87 -0.91 7.35
CA ILE A 158 -18.89 -0.84 8.81
C ILE A 158 -19.69 -1.98 9.44
N GLU A 159 -20.77 -2.43 8.80
CA GLU A 159 -21.59 -3.52 9.34
C GLU A 159 -20.93 -4.88 9.12
N ASP A 160 -20.20 -5.05 8.02
CA ASP A 160 -19.36 -6.24 7.80
C ASP A 160 -18.19 -6.31 8.80
N ILE A 161 -17.54 -5.18 9.10
CA ILE A 161 -16.51 -5.10 10.15
C ILE A 161 -17.09 -5.60 11.49
N LYS A 162 -18.20 -5.02 11.95
CA LYS A 162 -18.83 -5.39 13.23
C LYS A 162 -19.16 -6.88 13.32
N LYS A 163 -19.66 -7.48 12.25
CA LYS A 163 -20.00 -8.92 12.19
C LYS A 163 -18.77 -9.83 12.27
N LYS A 164 -17.58 -9.33 11.92
CA LYS A 164 -16.34 -10.09 11.82
C LYS A 164 -15.42 -9.91 13.02
N VAL A 165 -15.68 -8.94 13.90
CA VAL A 165 -14.96 -8.83 15.17
C VAL A 165 -15.30 -10.01 16.07
N THR A 166 -14.28 -10.60 16.69
CA THR A 166 -14.42 -11.65 17.71
C THR A 166 -13.53 -11.33 18.90
N ASP A 167 -13.66 -12.09 19.99
CA ASP A 167 -12.78 -11.98 21.18
C ASP A 167 -11.30 -12.27 20.86
N ARG A 168 -11.00 -12.84 19.68
CA ARG A 168 -9.62 -13.09 19.22
C ARG A 168 -9.07 -11.96 18.35
N THR A 169 -9.90 -10.99 17.93
CA THR A 169 -9.47 -9.89 17.09
C THR A 169 -8.55 -8.96 17.90
N LYS A 170 -7.31 -8.78 17.44
CA LYS A 170 -6.30 -7.93 18.11
C LYS A 170 -6.20 -6.53 17.52
N ALA A 171 -6.49 -6.42 16.23
CA ALA A 171 -6.26 -5.20 15.50
C ALA A 171 -7.12 -5.11 14.24
N ILE A 172 -7.26 -3.88 13.75
CA ILE A 172 -7.80 -3.56 12.43
C ILE A 172 -6.78 -2.78 11.62
N VAL A 173 -6.58 -3.19 10.38
CA VAL A 173 -5.73 -2.51 9.40
C VAL A 173 -6.61 -1.61 8.54
N ILE A 174 -6.22 -0.35 8.42
CA ILE A 174 -6.82 0.66 7.54
C ILE A 174 -5.75 1.09 6.54
N ILE A 175 -6.07 1.04 5.24
CA ILE A 175 -5.18 1.52 4.18
C ILE A 175 -5.85 2.73 3.55
N ASN A 176 -5.40 3.93 3.91
CA ASN A 176 -6.01 5.18 3.47
C ASN A 176 -4.93 6.23 3.16
N PRO A 177 -4.82 6.73 1.92
CA PRO A 177 -5.60 6.34 0.75
C PRO A 177 -5.30 4.91 0.28
N ASN A 178 -6.32 4.26 -0.29
CA ASN A 178 -6.31 2.81 -0.50
C ASN A 178 -5.51 2.37 -1.74
N ASN A 179 -4.80 1.26 -1.60
CA ASN A 179 -4.29 0.44 -2.70
C ASN A 179 -4.95 -0.95 -2.56
N PRO A 180 -5.70 -1.44 -3.55
CA PRO A 180 -5.62 -1.09 -4.98
C PRO A 180 -6.65 -0.08 -5.51
N THR A 181 -7.62 0.35 -4.71
CA THR A 181 -8.82 1.05 -5.23
C THR A 181 -8.59 2.54 -5.51
N GLY A 182 -7.62 3.16 -4.84
CA GLY A 182 -7.42 4.61 -4.88
C GLY A 182 -8.46 5.41 -4.10
N ALA A 183 -9.27 4.74 -3.26
CA ALA A 183 -10.24 5.39 -2.39
C ALA A 183 -9.57 6.32 -1.37
N LEU A 184 -10.29 7.37 -0.99
CA LEU A 184 -9.96 8.25 0.11
C LEU A 184 -11.14 8.24 1.07
N TYR A 185 -10.92 7.76 2.30
CA TYR A 185 -12.01 7.56 3.25
C TYR A 185 -12.46 8.90 3.83
N PRO A 186 -13.78 9.17 3.87
CA PRO A 186 -14.32 10.36 4.51
C PRO A 186 -14.21 10.25 6.03
N VAL A 187 -14.27 11.39 6.73
CA VAL A 187 -14.05 11.46 8.19
C VAL A 187 -15.07 10.60 8.93
N GLU A 188 -16.31 10.58 8.47
CA GLU A 188 -17.42 9.86 9.09
C GLU A 188 -17.16 8.35 9.14
N ILE A 189 -16.58 7.78 8.07
CA ILE A 189 -16.19 6.35 8.02
C ILE A 189 -15.02 6.09 8.98
N LEU A 190 -14.05 7.00 9.04
CA LEU A 190 -12.92 6.88 9.96
C LEU A 190 -13.38 6.95 11.43
N GLU A 191 -14.32 7.84 11.77
CA GLU A 191 -14.91 7.93 13.11
C GLU A 191 -15.65 6.65 13.50
N GLN A 192 -16.44 6.07 12.58
CA GLN A 192 -17.11 4.79 12.82
C GLN A 192 -16.13 3.64 13.08
N ILE A 193 -15.01 3.59 12.36
CA ILE A 193 -13.93 2.62 12.62
C ILE A 193 -13.30 2.85 14.00
N VAL A 194 -13.06 4.11 14.39
CA VAL A 194 -12.53 4.46 15.71
C VAL A 194 -13.48 4.00 16.82
N GLU A 195 -14.79 4.18 16.66
CA GLU A 195 -15.77 3.69 17.64
C GLU A 195 -15.72 2.16 17.79
N ILE A 196 -15.65 1.42 16.67
CA ILE A 196 -15.50 -0.05 16.71
C ILE A 196 -14.21 -0.44 17.43
N ALA A 197 -13.09 0.20 17.09
CA ALA A 197 -11.81 -0.09 17.72
C ALA A 197 -11.82 0.23 19.23
N ARG A 198 -12.53 1.29 19.63
CA ARG A 198 -12.72 1.65 21.04
C ARG A 198 -13.58 0.62 21.79
N GLU A 199 -14.73 0.27 21.22
CA GLU A 199 -15.68 -0.69 21.81
C GLU A 199 -15.05 -2.06 22.03
N HIS A 200 -14.25 -2.52 21.06
CA HIS A 200 -13.64 -3.85 21.07
C HIS A 200 -12.16 -3.86 21.48
N GLU A 201 -11.65 -2.74 22.00
CA GLU A 201 -10.26 -2.57 22.45
C GLU A 201 -9.19 -3.00 21.42
N LEU A 202 -9.42 -2.68 20.14
CA LEU A 202 -8.54 -3.04 19.03
C LEU A 202 -7.40 -2.03 18.84
N ILE A 203 -6.24 -2.51 18.41
CA ILE A 203 -5.18 -1.66 17.86
C ILE A 203 -5.58 -1.22 16.44
N ILE A 204 -5.38 0.06 16.11
CA ILE A 204 -5.53 0.56 14.74
C ILE A 204 -4.15 0.60 14.06
N PHE A 205 -3.99 -0.15 12.98
CA PHE A 205 -2.85 -0.02 12.07
C PHE A 205 -3.27 0.83 10.85
N SER A 206 -2.74 2.05 10.74
CA SER A 206 -3.09 2.99 9.65
C SER A 206 -1.97 3.10 8.62
N ASP A 207 -2.11 2.45 7.47
CA ASP A 207 -1.18 2.59 6.33
C ASP A 207 -1.53 3.83 5.50
N GLU A 208 -0.77 4.90 5.74
CA GLU A 208 -0.95 6.24 5.17
C GLU A 208 0.19 6.59 4.19
N ILE A 209 0.76 5.59 3.51
CA ILE A 209 1.87 5.80 2.57
C ILE A 209 1.52 6.68 1.35
N TYR A 210 0.22 6.82 1.04
CA TYR A 210 -0.31 7.62 -0.08
C TYR A 210 -0.95 8.95 0.36
N ASP A 211 -0.83 9.33 1.63
CA ASP A 211 -1.53 10.48 2.21
C ASP A 211 -1.23 11.85 1.55
N ARG A 212 -0.09 11.96 0.87
CA ARG A 212 0.32 13.13 0.07
C ARG A 212 0.01 13.00 -1.43
N LEU A 213 -0.62 11.90 -1.85
CA LEU A 213 -1.01 11.63 -3.25
C LEU A 213 -2.51 11.75 -3.45
N VAL A 214 -3.12 12.80 -2.90
CA VAL A 214 -4.56 13.05 -2.98
C VAL A 214 -4.84 14.07 -4.08
N MET A 215 -5.88 13.83 -4.89
CA MET A 215 -6.25 14.66 -6.03
C MET A 215 -7.55 15.44 -5.76
N ASP A 216 -7.97 16.27 -6.72
CA ASP A 216 -9.25 16.99 -6.73
C ASP A 216 -9.43 18.01 -5.58
N GLY A 217 -8.33 18.50 -5.00
CA GLY A 217 -8.36 19.44 -3.87
C GLY A 217 -8.85 18.81 -2.55
N LEU A 218 -9.06 17.48 -2.53
CA LEU A 218 -9.39 16.73 -1.34
C LEU A 218 -8.19 16.65 -0.39
N LYS A 219 -8.46 16.30 0.87
CA LYS A 219 -7.44 16.20 1.91
C LYS A 219 -7.58 14.88 2.65
N HIS A 220 -6.43 14.28 2.97
CA HIS A 220 -6.37 13.10 3.81
C HIS A 220 -6.45 13.47 5.30
N THR A 221 -7.29 12.75 6.04
CA THR A 221 -7.35 12.78 7.51
C THR A 221 -6.70 11.53 8.07
N SER A 222 -5.70 11.70 8.95
CA SER A 222 -5.11 10.57 9.66
C SER A 222 -6.09 10.08 10.71
N ILE A 223 -6.41 8.79 10.71
CA ILE A 223 -7.35 8.21 11.69
C ILE A 223 -6.82 8.36 13.13
N ALA A 224 -5.50 8.37 13.30
CA ALA A 224 -4.88 8.57 14.61
C ALA A 224 -5.14 9.97 15.21
N SER A 225 -5.49 10.96 14.37
CA SER A 225 -5.93 12.28 14.85
C SER A 225 -7.35 12.28 15.45
N LEU A 226 -8.15 11.26 15.12
CA LEU A 226 -9.52 11.08 15.59
C LEU A 226 -9.61 10.12 16.79
N ALA A 227 -8.49 9.45 17.13
CA ALA A 227 -8.45 8.37 18.09
C ALA A 227 -7.41 8.61 19.22
N PRO A 228 -7.47 9.75 19.95
CA PRO A 228 -6.47 10.10 20.96
C PRO A 228 -6.42 9.11 22.14
N ASP A 229 -7.46 8.30 22.32
CA ASP A 229 -7.65 7.36 23.41
C ASP A 229 -7.57 5.88 22.97
N VAL A 230 -7.32 5.62 21.68
CA VAL A 230 -7.12 4.27 21.11
C VAL A 230 -5.67 4.13 20.67
N PHE A 231 -5.01 3.01 20.95
CA PHE A 231 -3.63 2.82 20.52
C PHE A 231 -3.54 2.66 18.99
N CYS A 232 -2.82 3.57 18.35
CA CYS A 232 -2.68 3.61 16.90
C CYS A 232 -1.21 3.50 16.47
N VAL A 233 -0.97 2.74 15.41
CA VAL A 233 0.32 2.67 14.72
C VAL A 233 0.12 3.17 13.29
N THR A 234 0.65 4.35 12.98
CA THR A 234 0.51 4.99 11.66
C THR A 234 1.77 4.82 10.84
N PHE A 235 1.66 4.32 9.60
CA PHE A 235 2.77 4.08 8.69
C PHE A 235 2.80 5.11 7.57
N SER A 236 3.97 5.65 7.26
CA SER A 236 4.19 6.42 6.03
C SER A 236 5.66 6.36 5.62
N GLY A 237 6.02 7.02 4.53
CA GLY A 237 7.36 6.95 3.98
C GLY A 237 7.53 7.72 2.67
N LEU A 238 8.72 7.63 2.11
CA LEU A 238 9.10 8.45 0.94
C LEU A 238 8.98 7.70 -0.39
N SER A 239 8.68 6.40 -0.33
CA SER A 239 8.67 5.52 -1.51
C SER A 239 7.71 5.98 -2.61
N LYS A 240 6.61 6.64 -2.23
CA LYS A 240 5.50 6.98 -3.13
C LYS A 240 5.45 8.49 -3.36
N SER A 241 5.27 9.27 -2.31
CA SER A 241 5.17 10.73 -2.43
C SER A 241 6.44 11.42 -2.93
N HIS A 242 7.62 10.83 -2.72
CA HIS A 242 8.90 11.43 -3.14
C HIS A 242 9.62 10.61 -4.22
N MET A 243 8.95 9.63 -4.83
CA MET A 243 9.48 8.86 -5.96
C MET A 243 10.80 8.11 -5.67
N VAL A 244 11.13 7.87 -4.40
CA VAL A 244 12.38 7.22 -3.94
C VAL A 244 12.14 5.80 -3.42
N ALA A 245 11.30 5.01 -4.11
CA ALA A 245 10.96 3.64 -3.71
C ALA A 245 12.18 2.75 -3.46
N GLY A 246 13.25 2.95 -4.24
CA GLY A 246 14.52 2.22 -4.13
C GLY A 246 15.39 2.62 -2.93
N PHE A 247 15.17 3.78 -2.32
CA PHE A 247 15.96 4.22 -1.14
C PHE A 247 15.53 3.51 0.14
N ARG A 248 14.39 2.82 0.11
CA ARG A 248 13.90 2.00 1.23
C ARG A 248 13.85 2.79 2.54
N VAL A 249 13.07 3.88 2.58
CA VAL A 249 12.83 4.63 3.83
C VAL A 249 11.35 4.81 4.08
N GLY A 250 10.95 4.41 5.28
CA GLY A 250 9.61 4.58 5.83
C GLY A 250 9.67 4.66 7.35
N TRP A 251 8.55 4.94 7.97
CA TRP A 251 8.43 5.07 9.42
C TRP A 251 7.08 4.60 9.91
N MET A 252 7.02 4.29 11.21
CA MET A 252 5.79 4.10 11.96
C MET A 252 5.77 5.04 13.16
N ILE A 253 4.59 5.54 13.50
CA ILE A 253 4.33 6.47 14.60
C ILE A 253 3.38 5.78 15.58
N LEU A 254 3.78 5.66 16.83
CA LEU A 254 2.93 5.17 17.91
C LEU A 254 2.19 6.34 18.56
N SER A 255 0.88 6.22 18.76
CA SER A 255 0.05 7.31 19.30
C SER A 255 -1.15 6.77 20.07
N GLY A 256 -1.86 7.67 20.75
CA GLY A 256 -3.03 7.35 21.56
C GLY A 256 -2.69 6.62 22.86
N ALA A 257 -3.43 5.55 23.19
CA ALA A 257 -3.33 4.82 24.47
C ALA A 257 -2.07 3.94 24.62
N LYS A 258 -0.87 4.55 24.53
CA LYS A 258 0.44 3.89 24.64
C LYS A 258 0.60 3.09 25.94
N ASP A 259 -0.04 3.51 27.03
CA ASP A 259 0.00 2.80 28.31
C ASP A 259 -0.61 1.39 28.25
N LYS A 260 -1.59 1.17 27.37
CA LYS A 260 -2.18 -0.15 27.13
C LYS A 260 -1.28 -1.08 26.30
N ALA A 261 -0.21 -0.55 25.70
CA ALA A 261 0.63 -1.26 24.73
C ALA A 261 2.10 -1.42 25.17
N LYS A 262 2.44 -1.21 26.45
CA LYS A 262 3.85 -1.20 26.93
C LYS A 262 4.65 -2.44 26.54
N SER A 263 4.12 -3.64 26.80
CA SER A 263 4.79 -4.90 26.45
C SER A 263 4.93 -5.10 24.94
N TYR A 264 3.92 -4.70 24.15
CA TYR A 264 4.03 -4.70 22.70
C TYR A 264 5.13 -3.76 22.19
N ILE A 265 5.22 -2.56 22.76
CA ILE A 265 6.27 -1.57 22.45
C ILE A 265 7.66 -2.11 22.82
N GLU A 266 7.80 -2.84 23.93
CA GLU A 266 9.04 -3.55 24.27
C GLU A 266 9.40 -4.58 23.19
N GLY A 267 8.43 -5.35 22.70
CA GLY A 267 8.62 -6.25 21.55
C GLY A 267 9.10 -5.52 20.29
N LEU A 268 8.53 -4.35 19.96
CA LEU A 268 8.98 -3.51 18.84
C LEU A 268 10.42 -3.04 19.04
N ASN A 269 10.81 -2.65 20.25
CA ASN A 269 12.19 -2.29 20.58
C ASN A 269 13.13 -3.48 20.40
N MET A 270 12.76 -4.67 20.87
CA MET A 270 13.57 -5.89 20.72
C MET A 270 13.83 -6.20 19.25
N LEU A 271 12.79 -6.25 18.42
CA LEU A 271 12.92 -6.55 16.98
C LEU A 271 13.71 -5.45 16.24
N SER A 272 13.52 -4.18 16.61
CA SER A 272 14.29 -3.07 16.04
C SER A 272 15.77 -3.14 16.42
N ASN A 273 16.09 -3.55 17.65
CA ASN A 273 17.47 -3.73 18.11
C ASN A 273 18.16 -4.92 17.44
N MET A 274 17.44 -6.02 17.20
CA MET A 274 17.99 -7.24 16.59
C MET A 274 18.56 -7.01 15.19
N ARG A 275 17.97 -6.08 14.43
CA ARG A 275 18.44 -5.70 13.08
C ARG A 275 19.45 -4.54 13.07
N LEU A 276 19.91 -4.10 14.24
CA LEU A 276 20.76 -2.93 14.47
C LEU A 276 20.08 -1.59 14.16
N CYS A 277 19.86 -1.27 12.87
CA CYS A 277 19.13 -0.06 12.44
C CYS A 277 18.66 -0.19 10.97
N SER A 278 17.76 0.70 10.53
CA SER A 278 17.46 0.84 9.09
C SER A 278 18.59 1.59 8.35
N ASN A 279 18.61 1.54 7.02
CA ASN A 279 19.70 2.14 6.25
C ASN A 279 19.81 3.66 6.51
N VAL A 280 20.97 4.08 7.04
CA VAL A 280 21.19 5.44 7.55
C VAL A 280 21.19 6.52 6.46
N PRO A 281 21.76 6.29 5.26
CA PRO A 281 21.74 7.31 4.20
C PRO A 281 20.34 7.78 3.79
N ALA A 282 19.35 6.88 3.71
CA ALA A 282 17.98 7.30 3.38
C ALA A 282 17.23 7.93 4.55
N GLN A 283 17.61 7.65 5.79
CA GLN A 283 17.07 8.36 6.95
C GLN A 283 17.50 9.83 6.95
N ALA A 284 18.74 10.12 6.52
CA ALA A 284 19.29 11.47 6.52
C ALA A 284 18.50 12.47 5.66
N ILE A 285 17.78 12.00 4.65
CA ILE A 285 16.98 12.84 3.75
C ILE A 285 15.52 13.03 4.18
N VAL A 286 15.10 12.42 5.29
CA VAL A 286 13.71 12.52 5.77
C VAL A 286 13.35 13.97 6.11
N GLN A 287 14.28 14.71 6.73
CA GLN A 287 14.05 16.11 7.08
C GLN A 287 13.86 16.98 5.85
N THR A 288 14.70 16.83 4.83
CA THR A 288 14.62 17.55 3.56
C THR A 288 13.34 17.22 2.81
N ALA A 289 12.94 15.94 2.79
CA ALA A 289 11.74 15.50 2.08
C ALA A 289 10.45 16.02 2.73
N LEU A 290 10.34 15.95 4.06
CA LEU A 290 9.15 16.42 4.78
C LEU A 290 9.09 17.95 4.96
N GLY A 291 10.23 18.62 4.81
CA GLY A 291 10.32 20.08 4.83
C GLY A 291 10.28 20.69 3.43
N GLY A 292 10.18 22.02 3.38
CA GLY A 292 10.31 22.76 2.13
C GLY A 292 9.20 22.50 1.11
N TYR A 293 9.52 22.74 -0.15
CA TYR A 293 8.57 22.67 -1.26
C TYR A 293 8.16 21.22 -1.59
N GLN A 294 6.85 20.98 -1.64
CA GLN A 294 6.28 19.65 -1.89
C GLN A 294 6.04 19.45 -3.39
N SER A 295 7.10 19.13 -4.15
CA SER A 295 7.04 18.99 -5.62
C SER A 295 6.06 17.94 -6.15
N VAL A 296 5.61 17.03 -5.30
CA VAL A 296 4.61 16.03 -5.65
C VAL A 296 3.25 16.64 -5.99
N GLU A 297 2.93 17.80 -5.41
CA GLU A 297 1.65 18.50 -5.63
C GLU A 297 1.46 18.89 -7.10
N GLU A 298 2.55 19.21 -7.82
CA GLU A 298 2.51 19.54 -9.25
C GLU A 298 2.01 18.36 -10.11
N TYR A 299 2.19 17.12 -9.67
CA TYR A 299 1.72 15.96 -10.41
C TYR A 299 0.23 15.68 -10.24
N LEU A 300 -0.41 16.25 -9.22
CA LEU A 300 -1.73 15.85 -8.72
C LEU A 300 -2.85 16.84 -9.08
N VAL A 301 -2.51 17.95 -9.73
CA VAL A 301 -3.44 18.99 -10.19
C VAL A 301 -3.73 18.84 -11.70
N PRO A 302 -4.78 19.47 -12.26
CA PRO A 302 -5.03 19.47 -13.70
C PRO A 302 -3.81 19.92 -14.52
N GLY A 303 -3.40 19.12 -15.52
CA GLY A 303 -2.16 19.30 -16.29
C GLY A 303 -0.93 18.66 -15.64
N GLY A 304 -1.04 18.25 -14.38
CA GLY A 304 -0.08 17.43 -13.66
C GLY A 304 -0.10 15.99 -14.17
N ARG A 305 1.09 15.38 -14.21
CA ARG A 305 1.28 14.08 -14.88
C ARG A 305 0.40 12.96 -14.31
N ILE A 306 0.33 12.81 -12.99
CA ILE A 306 -0.44 11.72 -12.35
C ILE A 306 -1.94 11.97 -12.51
N TYR A 307 -2.38 13.23 -12.37
CA TYR A 307 -3.75 13.63 -12.60
C TYR A 307 -4.20 13.28 -14.03
N ASP A 308 -3.48 13.75 -15.04
CA ASP A 308 -3.83 13.50 -16.45
C ASP A 308 -3.78 12.02 -16.82
N GLN A 309 -2.87 11.25 -16.21
CA GLN A 309 -2.79 9.79 -16.39
C GLN A 309 -3.99 9.08 -15.77
N ARG A 310 -4.45 9.51 -14.59
CA ARG A 310 -5.68 9.02 -13.97
C ARG A 310 -6.89 9.27 -14.86
N GLU A 311 -7.06 10.52 -15.33
CA GLU A 311 -8.18 10.88 -16.22
C GLU A 311 -8.16 10.01 -17.48
N CYS A 312 -7.00 9.90 -18.13
CA CYS A 312 -6.83 9.12 -19.35
C CYS A 312 -7.23 7.65 -19.19
N VAL A 313 -6.81 7.00 -18.10
CA VAL A 313 -7.12 5.57 -17.88
C VAL A 313 -8.57 5.39 -17.46
N TYR A 314 -9.07 6.26 -16.59
CA TYR A 314 -10.47 6.23 -16.15
C TYR A 314 -11.43 6.39 -17.34
N GLU A 315 -11.25 7.41 -18.18
CA GLU A 315 -12.07 7.63 -19.38
C GLU A 315 -12.00 6.45 -20.35
N ALA A 316 -10.80 5.90 -20.56
CA ALA A 316 -10.63 4.75 -21.46
C ALA A 316 -11.38 3.51 -20.95
N ILE A 317 -11.31 3.20 -19.65
CA ILE A 317 -12.04 2.09 -19.04
C ILE A 317 -13.55 2.24 -19.23
N GLN A 318 -14.10 3.43 -18.99
CA GLN A 318 -15.55 3.68 -19.15
C GLN A 318 -16.04 3.46 -20.58
N ASN A 319 -15.14 3.55 -21.58
CA ASN A 319 -15.45 3.35 -22.99
C ASN A 319 -15.29 1.89 -23.46
N ILE A 320 -14.70 0.99 -22.66
CA ILE A 320 -14.54 -0.42 -23.02
C ILE A 320 -15.78 -1.20 -22.58
N PRO A 321 -16.58 -1.76 -23.52
CA PRO A 321 -17.82 -2.43 -23.16
C PRO A 321 -17.59 -3.65 -22.26
N GLY A 322 -18.20 -3.67 -21.07
CA GLY A 322 -18.04 -4.74 -20.09
C GLY A 322 -17.00 -4.44 -19.01
N LEU A 323 -16.42 -3.24 -19.01
CA LEU A 323 -15.64 -2.72 -17.88
C LEU A 323 -16.38 -1.57 -17.19
N SER A 324 -16.11 -1.40 -15.89
CA SER A 324 -16.45 -0.21 -15.11
C SER A 324 -15.38 0.04 -14.05
N ALA A 325 -15.31 1.24 -13.49
CA ALA A 325 -14.44 1.52 -12.36
C ALA A 325 -14.96 2.71 -11.54
N VAL A 326 -14.70 2.67 -10.24
CA VAL A 326 -14.76 3.86 -9.36
C VAL A 326 -13.54 4.73 -9.63
N LYS A 327 -13.75 6.05 -9.73
CA LYS A 327 -12.65 6.99 -10.01
C LYS A 327 -11.74 7.13 -8.79
N PRO A 328 -10.41 6.87 -8.93
CA PRO A 328 -9.47 7.03 -7.82
C PRO A 328 -9.40 8.47 -7.32
N LYS A 329 -9.49 8.69 -6.01
CA LYS A 329 -9.30 10.00 -5.37
C LYS A 329 -7.84 10.25 -5.00
N ALA A 330 -7.01 9.22 -5.03
CA ALA A 330 -5.62 9.27 -4.60
C ALA A 330 -4.77 8.13 -5.20
N ALA A 331 -3.48 8.11 -4.81
CA ALA A 331 -2.47 7.13 -5.19
C ALA A 331 -2.21 7.12 -6.71
N PHE A 332 -1.89 5.94 -7.27
CA PHE A 332 -1.67 5.77 -8.70
C PHE A 332 -2.14 4.40 -9.23
N TYR A 333 -3.26 3.93 -8.67
CA TYR A 333 -3.91 2.68 -9.01
C TYR A 333 -5.39 2.91 -9.31
N ILE A 334 -5.93 2.10 -10.20
CA ILE A 334 -7.37 1.93 -10.43
C ILE A 334 -7.69 0.44 -10.37
N PHE A 335 -8.88 0.11 -9.89
CA PHE A 335 -9.34 -1.26 -9.69
C PHE A 335 -10.63 -1.51 -10.49
N PRO A 336 -10.55 -1.75 -11.81
CA PRO A 336 -11.73 -1.91 -12.64
C PRO A 336 -12.44 -3.23 -12.37
N LYS A 337 -13.76 -3.19 -12.47
CA LYS A 337 -14.63 -4.35 -12.55
C LYS A 337 -14.74 -4.83 -13.99
N ILE A 338 -14.81 -6.14 -14.19
CA ILE A 338 -14.99 -6.80 -15.48
C ILE A 338 -16.25 -7.68 -15.47
N ASP A 339 -17.04 -7.62 -16.55
CA ASP A 339 -18.24 -8.45 -16.72
C ASP A 339 -17.86 -9.92 -17.00
N VAL A 340 -17.75 -10.69 -15.91
CA VAL A 340 -17.38 -12.11 -15.96
C VAL A 340 -18.31 -12.96 -16.83
N LYS A 341 -19.60 -12.61 -16.90
CA LYS A 341 -20.58 -13.37 -17.71
C LYS A 341 -20.35 -13.13 -19.19
N LYS A 342 -20.11 -11.87 -19.57
CA LYS A 342 -19.84 -11.49 -20.96
C LYS A 342 -18.58 -12.17 -21.50
N PHE A 343 -17.51 -12.17 -20.71
CA PHE A 343 -16.20 -12.69 -21.12
C PHE A 343 -15.95 -14.15 -20.70
N ASN A 344 -16.94 -14.82 -20.11
CA ASN A 344 -16.84 -16.18 -19.58
C ASN A 344 -15.71 -16.37 -18.55
N ILE A 345 -15.38 -15.35 -17.77
CA ILE A 345 -14.26 -15.39 -16.82
C ILE A 345 -14.68 -16.14 -15.55
N TYR A 346 -13.92 -17.17 -15.19
CA TYR A 346 -14.03 -17.92 -13.95
C TYR A 346 -12.69 -17.96 -13.18
N ASN A 347 -11.59 -17.54 -13.82
CA ASN A 347 -10.26 -17.39 -13.23
C ASN A 347 -9.62 -16.08 -13.73
N ASP A 348 -9.52 -15.08 -12.86
CA ASP A 348 -8.97 -13.76 -13.19
C ASP A 348 -7.44 -13.76 -13.35
N GLU A 349 -6.72 -14.69 -12.72
CA GLU A 349 -5.29 -14.94 -12.99
C GLU A 349 -5.08 -15.44 -14.43
N GLN A 350 -5.93 -16.37 -14.90
CA GLN A 350 -5.87 -16.85 -16.28
C GLN A 350 -6.18 -15.72 -17.27
N PHE A 351 -7.14 -14.85 -16.95
CA PHE A 351 -7.40 -13.64 -17.73
C PHE A 351 -6.16 -12.74 -17.82
N ALA A 352 -5.47 -12.50 -16.70
CA ALA A 352 -4.24 -11.71 -16.68
C ALA A 352 -3.10 -12.37 -17.50
N LEU A 353 -2.98 -13.70 -17.45
CA LEU A 353 -2.03 -14.48 -18.25
C LEU A 353 -2.33 -14.40 -19.76
N ASP A 354 -3.59 -14.53 -20.15
CA ASP A 354 -4.01 -14.48 -21.55
C ASP A 354 -3.74 -13.10 -22.15
N LEU A 355 -4.10 -12.03 -21.42
CA LEU A 355 -3.81 -10.66 -21.82
C LEU A 355 -2.30 -10.41 -21.94
N LEU A 356 -1.51 -10.92 -21.00
CA LEU A 356 -0.06 -10.83 -21.05
C LEU A 356 0.49 -11.50 -22.31
N ARG A 357 0.08 -12.73 -22.59
CA ARG A 357 0.58 -13.51 -23.74
C ARG A 357 0.21 -12.86 -25.08
N GLU A 358 -1.02 -12.38 -25.21
CA GLU A 358 -1.52 -11.82 -26.46
C GLU A 358 -1.08 -10.36 -26.67
N LYS A 359 -1.30 -9.49 -25.69
CA LYS A 359 -1.11 -8.04 -25.83
C LYS A 359 0.18 -7.51 -25.24
N ARG A 360 0.91 -8.35 -24.49
CA ARG A 360 2.16 -7.99 -23.77
C ARG A 360 1.91 -6.91 -22.71
N ILE A 361 0.77 -7.00 -22.04
CA ILE A 361 0.38 -6.11 -20.95
C ILE A 361 0.32 -6.93 -19.67
N LEU A 362 1.11 -6.52 -18.67
CA LEU A 362 1.14 -7.17 -17.37
C LEU A 362 0.28 -6.38 -16.37
N LEU A 363 -0.80 -7.01 -15.93
CA LEU A 363 -1.71 -6.53 -14.86
C LEU A 363 -1.55 -7.40 -13.61
N VAL A 364 -2.31 -7.08 -12.55
CA VAL A 364 -2.52 -8.00 -11.41
C VAL A 364 -4.01 -8.25 -11.29
N GLN A 365 -4.40 -9.51 -11.20
CA GLN A 365 -5.78 -9.94 -11.02
C GLN A 365 -6.34 -9.51 -9.64
N GLY A 366 -7.67 -9.43 -9.52
CA GLY A 366 -8.35 -8.95 -8.32
C GLY A 366 -8.17 -9.89 -7.12
N THR A 367 -8.24 -11.19 -7.34
CA THR A 367 -8.01 -12.23 -6.31
C THR A 367 -6.61 -12.15 -5.70
N GLY A 368 -5.63 -11.61 -6.44
CA GLY A 368 -4.29 -11.31 -5.93
C GLY A 368 -4.24 -10.21 -4.87
N PHE A 369 -5.37 -9.52 -4.62
CA PHE A 369 -5.60 -8.55 -3.54
C PHE A 369 -6.61 -9.07 -2.52
N ASN A 370 -6.78 -10.41 -2.41
CA ASN A 370 -7.77 -11.06 -1.55
C ASN A 370 -9.21 -10.58 -1.79
N TRP A 371 -9.50 -10.13 -3.02
CA TRP A 371 -10.87 -9.89 -3.46
C TRP A 371 -11.59 -11.22 -3.69
N ILE A 372 -12.87 -11.26 -3.31
CA ILE A 372 -13.63 -12.51 -3.19
C ILE A 372 -14.14 -13.08 -4.53
N GLU A 373 -14.22 -12.25 -5.56
CA GLU A 373 -14.77 -12.61 -6.87
C GLU A 373 -13.70 -12.42 -7.97
N PRO A 374 -13.68 -13.24 -9.04
CA PRO A 374 -12.75 -13.09 -10.15
C PRO A 374 -13.21 -12.01 -11.15
N ASP A 375 -13.74 -10.90 -10.64
CA ASP A 375 -14.42 -9.85 -11.41
C ASP A 375 -13.67 -8.51 -11.38
N HIS A 376 -12.43 -8.48 -10.89
CA HIS A 376 -11.60 -7.28 -10.82
C HIS A 376 -10.16 -7.52 -11.26
N PHE A 377 -9.45 -6.43 -11.53
CA PHE A 377 -7.99 -6.40 -11.69
C PHE A 377 -7.46 -5.02 -11.34
N ARG A 378 -6.15 -4.87 -11.12
CA ARG A 378 -5.51 -3.59 -10.85
C ARG A 378 -4.65 -3.11 -12.01
N ILE A 379 -4.78 -1.82 -12.34
CA ILE A 379 -3.91 -1.11 -13.26
C ILE A 379 -3.14 -0.02 -12.52
N VAL A 380 -1.83 0.05 -12.75
CA VAL A 380 -0.97 1.18 -12.38
C VAL A 380 -0.95 2.21 -13.52
N TYR A 381 -1.34 3.45 -13.26
CA TYR A 381 -1.34 4.53 -14.27
C TYR A 381 -0.10 5.45 -14.21
N LEU A 382 1.04 4.94 -13.73
CA LEU A 382 2.33 5.64 -13.81
C LEU A 382 2.95 5.79 -15.23
N PRO A 383 2.77 4.86 -16.20
CA PRO A 383 3.32 5.00 -17.55
C PRO A 383 2.90 6.29 -18.24
N ARG A 384 3.69 6.78 -19.21
CA ARG A 384 3.36 8.01 -19.94
C ARG A 384 1.98 7.89 -20.59
N ARG A 385 1.26 9.01 -20.71
CA ARG A 385 -0.10 9.05 -21.30
C ARG A 385 -0.20 8.31 -22.63
N ALA A 386 0.79 8.47 -23.52
CA ALA A 386 0.84 7.76 -24.80
C ALA A 386 0.92 6.23 -24.67
N ASP A 387 1.62 5.73 -23.64
CA ASP A 387 1.70 4.29 -23.36
C ASP A 387 0.40 3.77 -22.74
N LEU A 388 -0.27 4.58 -21.91
CA LEU A 388 -1.58 4.26 -21.34
C LEU A 388 -2.66 4.17 -22.43
N ILE A 389 -2.72 5.13 -23.36
CA ILE A 389 -3.66 5.08 -24.49
C ILE A 389 -3.48 3.78 -25.27
N LYS A 390 -2.24 3.46 -25.68
CA LYS A 390 -1.92 2.21 -26.38
C LYS A 390 -2.29 0.96 -25.58
N ALA A 391 -2.10 0.99 -24.26
CA ALA A 391 -2.45 -0.13 -23.38
C ALA A 391 -3.96 -0.34 -23.33
N MET A 392 -4.74 0.74 -23.21
CA MET A 392 -6.19 0.67 -23.14
C MET A 392 -6.79 0.28 -24.49
N ASP A 393 -6.25 0.78 -25.61
CA ASP A 393 -6.64 0.34 -26.96
C ASP A 393 -6.45 -1.17 -27.13
N LYS A 394 -5.27 -1.69 -26.72
CA LYS A 394 -4.98 -3.13 -26.75
C LYS A 394 -5.87 -3.95 -25.82
N LEU A 395 -6.21 -3.41 -24.65
CA LEU A 395 -7.13 -4.07 -23.71
C LEU A 395 -8.54 -4.13 -24.30
N GLY A 396 -9.02 -3.05 -24.91
CA GLY A 396 -10.31 -3.02 -25.60
C GLY A 396 -10.36 -4.00 -26.78
N ASP A 397 -9.30 -4.02 -27.60
CA ASP A 397 -9.15 -4.96 -28.71
C ASP A 397 -9.12 -6.43 -28.25
N PHE A 398 -8.40 -6.73 -27.16
CA PHE A 398 -8.42 -8.05 -26.53
C PHE A 398 -9.83 -8.45 -26.10
N LEU A 399 -10.48 -7.60 -25.31
CA LEU A 399 -11.81 -7.87 -24.75
C LEU A 399 -12.91 -7.93 -25.81
N ALA A 400 -12.75 -7.29 -26.97
CA ALA A 400 -13.72 -7.37 -28.06
C ALA A 400 -13.96 -8.81 -28.53
N HIS A 401 -12.97 -9.69 -28.37
CA HIS A 401 -13.03 -11.08 -28.86
C HIS A 401 -12.71 -12.11 -27.76
N TYR A 402 -12.26 -11.66 -26.59
CA TYR A 402 -11.93 -12.55 -25.49
C TYR A 402 -13.17 -13.26 -24.94
N ARG A 403 -13.08 -14.59 -24.91
CA ARG A 403 -13.87 -15.43 -24.03
C ARG A 403 -12.91 -16.42 -23.39
N GLN A 404 -12.85 -16.45 -22.07
CA GLN A 404 -11.99 -17.39 -21.37
C GLN A 404 -12.44 -18.82 -21.71
N ALA A 405 -11.47 -19.62 -22.17
CA ALA A 405 -11.67 -20.91 -22.81
C ALA A 405 -12.11 -22.01 -21.86
#